data_AF-W0RS81-F1
#
_entry.id   AF-W0RS81-F1
#
_cell.length_a   1.000
_cell.length_b   1.000
_cell.length_c   1.000
_cell.angle_alpha   90.00
_cell.angle_beta   90.00
_cell.angle_gamma   90.00
#
_symmetry.space_group_name_H-M   'P 1'
#
loop_
_entity.id
_entity.type
_entity.pdbx_description
1 polymer ?
#
loop_
_entity_poly.entity_id
_entity_poly.type
_entity_poly.pdbx_seq_one_letter_code
_entity_poly.pdbx_strand_id
1 'polypeptide(L)'
;MTLSTPTTPRAPGEHLPPSRRSVAFWRRWHRWIGFPAAVFLLWSALTGVVVAGTEFFGEDEALREQLRTVTSPVSTASAAAEWTASVGRALATVAAQSPDAPVDKVIVQFKGPAPTVAVFTGKRGGGEDRQFVVNARTGALVSVEDYADKPFLYRLHSGEAFGDGGLVVAMGWGLALAVLSLTGIVIWWRIRRRGATGIRRLFWH
;
A
#
# COMPACT_ATOMS: atom_id res chain seq x y z
N MET A 1 -82.36 -22.86 -21.57
CA MET A 1 -82.13 -21.52 -22.15
C MET A 1 -80.87 -20.97 -21.50
N THR A 2 -79.74 -21.10 -22.19
CA THR A 2 -78.39 -20.77 -21.73
C THR A 2 -78.10 -19.30 -21.99
N LEU A 3 -77.75 -18.53 -20.95
CA LEU A 3 -77.29 -17.14 -21.08
C LEU A 3 -75.82 -17.05 -20.68
N SER A 4 -74.99 -16.82 -21.69
CA SER A 4 -73.55 -16.68 -21.65
C SER A 4 -73.15 -15.34 -21.01
N THR A 5 -72.22 -15.37 -20.05
CA THR A 5 -71.53 -14.17 -19.54
C THR A 5 -70.46 -13.71 -20.53
N PRO A 6 -70.30 -12.39 -20.78
CA PRO A 6 -69.25 -11.88 -21.67
C PRO A 6 -67.89 -11.89 -20.96
N THR A 7 -66.91 -12.54 -21.56
CA THR A 7 -65.49 -12.47 -21.18
C THR A 7 -64.89 -11.13 -21.62
N THR A 8 -64.43 -10.32 -20.67
CA THR A 8 -63.63 -9.12 -20.93
C THR A 8 -62.22 -9.50 -21.39
N PRO A 9 -61.63 -8.87 -22.42
CA PRO A 9 -60.27 -9.17 -22.86
C PRO A 9 -59.23 -8.62 -21.88
N ARG A 10 -58.22 -9.43 -21.55
CA ARG A 10 -57.08 -9.06 -20.72
C ARG A 10 -56.12 -8.17 -21.54
N ALA A 11 -55.81 -6.97 -21.04
CA ALA A 11 -54.88 -6.06 -21.71
C ALA A 11 -53.45 -6.67 -21.80
N PRO A 12 -52.72 -6.52 -22.93
CA PRO A 12 -51.36 -7.03 -23.05
C PRO A 12 -50.32 -6.09 -22.45
N GLY A 13 -49.47 -6.63 -21.57
CA GLY A 13 -48.08 -6.18 -21.42
C GLY A 13 -47.82 -4.93 -20.59
N GLU A 14 -48.10 -4.97 -19.28
CA GLU A 14 -47.38 -4.08 -18.36
C GLU A 14 -45.91 -4.52 -18.29
N HIS A 15 -45.03 -3.75 -18.92
CA HIS A 15 -43.59 -3.84 -18.67
C HIS A 15 -43.32 -3.44 -17.20
N LEU A 16 -43.19 -4.44 -16.32
CA LEU A 16 -42.80 -4.21 -14.93
C LEU A 16 -41.47 -3.42 -14.90
N PRO A 17 -41.40 -2.27 -14.21
CA PRO A 17 -40.16 -1.50 -14.13
C PRO A 17 -39.07 -2.34 -13.43
N PRO A 18 -37.78 -2.17 -13.82
CA PRO A 18 -36.69 -2.97 -13.27
C PRO A 18 -36.68 -2.86 -11.74
N SER A 19 -36.58 -4.01 -11.06
CA SER A 19 -36.67 -4.12 -9.60
C SER A 19 -35.77 -3.10 -8.89
N ARG A 20 -36.37 -2.03 -8.37
CA ARG A 20 -35.65 -1.08 -7.52
C ARG A 20 -35.35 -1.78 -6.19
N ARG A 21 -34.17 -2.38 -6.07
CA ARG A 21 -33.68 -2.98 -4.82
C ARG A 21 -33.95 -2.03 -3.65
N SER A 22 -34.67 -2.51 -2.64
CA SER A 22 -35.14 -1.72 -1.51
C SER A 22 -33.96 -1.23 -0.65
N VAL A 23 -34.16 -0.15 0.12
CA VAL A 23 -33.14 0.35 1.06
C VAL A 23 -32.80 -0.70 2.13
N ALA A 24 -33.77 -1.51 2.54
CA ALA A 24 -33.57 -2.61 3.49
C ALA A 24 -32.60 -3.68 2.95
N PHE A 25 -32.68 -4.02 1.66
CA PHE A 25 -31.76 -4.94 1.01
C PHE A 25 -30.31 -4.42 1.07
N TRP A 26 -30.09 -3.17 0.64
CA TRP A 26 -28.76 -2.56 0.64
C TRP A 26 -28.17 -2.46 2.05
N ARG A 27 -28.98 -2.07 3.05
CA ARG A 27 -28.53 -2.01 4.45
C ARG A 27 -28.13 -3.38 5.01
N ARG A 28 -28.89 -4.44 4.70
CA ARG A 28 -28.58 -5.80 5.15
C ARG A 28 -27.21 -6.22 4.63
N TRP A 29 -27.02 -6.20 3.31
CA TRP A 29 -25.76 -6.62 2.69
C TRP A 29 -24.57 -5.75 3.09
N HIS A 30 -24.76 -4.42 3.15
CA HIS A 30 -23.73 -3.50 3.60
C HIS A 30 -23.27 -3.82 5.04
N ARG A 31 -24.17 -4.20 5.95
CA ARG A 31 -23.79 -4.59 7.32
C ARG A 31 -23.06 -5.94 7.37
N TRP A 32 -23.52 -6.94 6.61
CA TRP A 32 -22.92 -8.28 6.61
C TRP A 32 -21.51 -8.30 6.02
N ILE A 33 -21.26 -7.50 4.97
CA ILE A 33 -19.92 -7.35 4.40
C ILE A 33 -19.09 -6.35 5.22
N GLY A 34 -19.74 -5.31 5.75
CA GLY A 34 -19.10 -4.24 6.50
C GLY A 34 -18.44 -4.69 7.79
N PHE A 35 -19.04 -5.62 8.54
CA PHE A 35 -18.46 -6.09 9.80
C PHE A 35 -17.09 -6.79 9.63
N PRO A 36 -16.94 -7.85 8.80
CA PRO A 36 -15.64 -8.47 8.59
C PRO A 36 -14.65 -7.53 7.89
N ALA A 37 -15.13 -6.70 6.95
CA ALA A 37 -14.29 -5.68 6.34
C ALA A 37 -13.75 -4.68 7.37
N ALA A 38 -14.56 -4.26 8.35
CA ALA A 38 -14.11 -3.33 9.39
C ALA A 38 -12.98 -3.91 10.25
N VAL A 39 -13.00 -5.21 10.56
CA VAL A 39 -11.90 -5.86 11.29
C VAL A 39 -10.60 -5.82 10.48
N PHE A 40 -10.66 -6.21 9.20
CA PHE A 40 -9.49 -6.16 8.33
C PHE A 40 -8.98 -4.72 8.12
N LEU A 41 -9.89 -3.77 7.89
CA LEU A 41 -9.55 -2.36 7.70
C LEU A 41 -8.98 -1.73 8.96
N LEU A 42 -9.45 -2.13 10.15
CA LEU A 42 -8.86 -1.69 11.41
C LEU A 42 -7.41 -2.17 11.52
N TRP A 43 -7.15 -3.44 11.25
CA TRP A 43 -5.78 -3.96 11.24
C TRP A 43 -4.90 -3.26 10.19
N SER A 44 -5.41 -3.04 8.98
CA SER A 44 -4.69 -2.34 7.91
C SER A 44 -4.42 -0.87 8.28
N ALA A 45 -5.39 -0.18 8.88
CA ALA A 45 -5.22 1.19 9.35
C ALA A 45 -4.20 1.27 10.50
N LEU A 46 -4.25 0.36 11.47
CA LEU A 46 -3.29 0.32 12.57
C LEU A 46 -1.87 0.09 12.07
N THR A 47 -1.66 -0.92 11.21
CA THR A 47 -0.34 -1.18 10.62
C THR A 47 0.12 -0.02 9.74
N GLY A 48 -0.78 0.60 8.98
CA GLY A 48 -0.49 1.77 8.16
C GLY A 48 -0.08 3.00 8.98
N VAL A 49 -0.70 3.21 10.15
CA VAL A 49 -0.28 4.28 11.08
C VAL A 49 1.12 4.02 11.62
N VAL A 50 1.46 2.77 11.94
CA VAL A 50 2.82 2.43 12.38
C VAL A 50 3.82 2.67 11.24
N VAL A 51 3.52 2.23 10.01
CA VAL A 51 4.35 2.49 8.82
C VAL A 51 4.56 3.99 8.61
N ALA A 52 3.48 4.78 8.60
CA ALA A 52 3.56 6.23 8.43
C ALA A 52 4.36 6.89 9.56
N GLY A 53 4.25 6.36 10.80
CA GLY A 53 5.05 6.80 11.93
C GLY A 53 6.54 6.53 11.73
N THR A 54 6.91 5.35 11.22
CA THR A 54 8.32 5.02 10.91
C THR A 54 8.87 5.86 9.77
N GLU A 55 8.05 6.21 8.79
CA GLU A 55 8.47 7.12 7.70
C GLU A 55 8.64 8.55 8.20
N PHE A 56 7.72 9.05 9.02
CA PHE A 56 7.73 10.45 9.47
C PHE A 56 8.77 10.72 10.57
N PHE A 57 8.96 9.78 11.50
CA PHE A 57 9.89 9.93 12.62
C PHE A 57 11.20 9.13 12.43
N GLY A 58 11.38 8.50 11.27
CA GLY A 58 12.55 7.67 10.98
C GLY A 58 13.84 8.46 10.73
N GLU A 59 14.97 7.75 10.82
CA GLU A 59 16.29 8.32 10.56
C GLU A 59 16.43 8.84 9.11
N ASP A 60 15.78 8.17 8.15
CA ASP A 60 15.80 8.57 6.74
C ASP A 60 15.15 9.94 6.50
N GLU A 61 14.01 10.22 7.14
CA GLU A 61 13.35 11.53 7.03
C GLU A 61 14.14 12.61 7.76
N ALA A 62 14.70 12.29 8.94
CA ALA A 62 15.60 13.20 9.64
C ALA A 62 16.83 13.55 8.79
N LEU A 63 17.44 12.56 8.13
CA LEU A 63 18.55 12.73 7.21
C LEU A 63 18.12 13.56 5.99
N ARG A 64 16.96 13.26 5.39
CA ARG A 64 16.42 13.99 4.25
C ARG A 64 16.22 15.47 4.58
N GLU A 65 15.65 15.80 5.73
CA GLU A 65 15.42 17.18 6.15
C GLU A 65 16.74 17.90 6.47
N GLN A 66 17.68 17.26 7.18
CA GLN A 66 19.03 17.81 7.40
C GLN A 66 19.74 18.12 6.09
N LEU A 67 19.61 17.21 5.11
CA LEU A 67 20.23 17.39 3.82
C LEU A 67 19.45 18.31 2.90
N ARG A 68 18.24 18.80 3.24
CA ARG A 68 17.36 19.50 2.29
C ARG A 68 18.03 20.67 1.59
N THR A 69 18.79 21.47 2.33
CA THR A 69 19.49 22.68 1.85
C THR A 69 20.95 22.44 1.41
N VAL A 70 21.47 21.22 1.59
CA VAL A 70 22.85 20.87 1.21
C VAL A 70 22.94 20.69 -0.30
N THR A 71 23.96 21.25 -0.94
CA THR A 71 24.24 20.98 -2.36
C THR A 71 25.20 19.79 -2.49
N SER A 72 24.90 18.89 -3.43
CA SER A 72 25.82 17.79 -3.76
C SER A 72 27.13 18.34 -4.32
N PRO A 73 28.30 17.81 -3.91
CA PRO A 73 29.59 18.17 -4.51
C PRO A 73 29.75 17.58 -5.92
N VAL A 74 28.99 16.53 -6.25
CA VAL A 74 28.97 15.90 -7.57
C VAL A 74 27.78 16.45 -8.37
N SER A 75 28.04 16.88 -9.60
CA SER A 75 27.05 17.40 -10.53
C SER A 75 26.99 16.57 -11.82
N THR A 76 26.01 16.82 -12.68
CA THR A 76 25.94 16.19 -14.02
C THR A 76 27.08 16.61 -14.94
N ALA A 77 27.81 17.69 -14.59
CA ALA A 77 29.01 18.12 -15.28
C ALA A 77 30.30 17.57 -14.67
N SER A 78 30.22 16.89 -13.50
CA SER A 78 31.38 16.26 -12.87
C SER A 78 31.98 15.20 -13.79
N ALA A 79 33.30 14.99 -13.67
CA ALA A 79 33.97 13.95 -14.44
C ALA A 79 33.41 12.57 -14.06
N ALA A 80 33.28 11.67 -15.04
CA ALA A 80 32.77 10.32 -14.81
C ALA A 80 33.57 9.55 -13.74
N ALA A 81 34.86 9.86 -13.61
CA ALA A 81 35.74 9.30 -12.59
C ALA A 81 35.29 9.63 -11.16
N GLU A 82 34.66 10.79 -10.92
CA GLU A 82 34.27 11.21 -9.56
C GLU A 82 33.20 10.29 -8.96
N TRP A 83 32.19 9.91 -9.76
CA TRP A 83 31.13 9.02 -9.28
C TRP A 83 31.54 7.54 -9.39
N THR A 84 32.22 7.13 -10.47
CA THR A 84 32.64 5.73 -10.64
C THR A 84 33.70 5.30 -9.61
N ALA A 85 34.61 6.18 -9.22
CA ALA A 85 35.60 5.87 -8.17
C ALA A 85 34.94 5.62 -6.80
N SER A 86 33.85 6.31 -6.49
CA SER A 86 33.10 6.07 -5.24
C SER A 86 32.51 4.66 -5.20
N VAL A 87 31.87 4.24 -6.29
CA VAL A 87 31.31 2.89 -6.45
C VAL A 87 32.41 1.84 -6.46
N GLY A 88 33.52 2.09 -7.17
CA GLY A 88 34.66 1.19 -7.23
C GLY A 88 35.29 0.93 -5.85
N ARG A 89 35.45 1.97 -5.02
CA ARG A 89 35.94 1.81 -3.64
C ARG A 89 34.99 0.99 -2.78
N ALA A 90 33.70 1.23 -2.90
CA ALA A 90 32.69 0.47 -2.18
C ALA A 90 32.70 -1.01 -2.57
N LEU A 91 32.70 -1.30 -3.88
CA LEU A 91 32.77 -2.67 -4.38
C LEU A 91 34.08 -3.37 -3.98
N ALA A 92 35.22 -2.69 -3.98
CA ALA A 92 36.48 -3.26 -3.50
C ALA A 92 36.39 -3.63 -2.01
N THR A 93 35.78 -2.78 -1.20
CA THR A 93 35.56 -3.02 0.24
C THR A 93 34.62 -4.21 0.46
N VAL A 94 33.53 -4.27 -0.30
CA VAL A 94 32.54 -5.35 -0.21
C VAL A 94 33.12 -6.67 -0.71
N ALA A 95 33.89 -6.66 -1.79
CA ALA A 95 34.58 -7.84 -2.30
C ALA A 95 35.58 -8.42 -1.29
N ALA A 96 36.23 -7.57 -0.49
CA ALA A 96 37.11 -8.02 0.58
C ALA A 96 36.33 -8.66 1.75
N GLN A 97 35.11 -8.21 2.02
CA GLN A 97 34.27 -8.72 3.11
C GLN A 97 33.44 -9.96 2.71
N SER A 98 33.00 -10.00 1.46
CA SER A 98 32.14 -11.04 0.90
C SER A 98 32.62 -11.41 -0.51
N PRO A 99 33.69 -12.21 -0.61
CA PRO A 99 34.22 -12.63 -1.89
C PRO A 99 33.15 -13.36 -2.71
N ASP A 100 33.08 -13.03 -3.99
CA ASP A 100 32.18 -13.63 -4.99
C ASP A 100 30.67 -13.53 -4.68
N ALA A 101 30.26 -12.65 -3.76
CA ALA A 101 28.85 -12.39 -3.55
C ALA A 101 28.25 -11.68 -4.78
N PRO A 102 27.16 -12.20 -5.39
CA PRO A 102 26.42 -11.47 -6.41
C PRO A 102 26.01 -10.09 -5.91
N VAL A 103 26.13 -9.07 -6.76
CA VAL A 103 25.66 -7.71 -6.46
C VAL A 103 24.30 -7.52 -7.10
N ASP A 104 23.28 -7.33 -6.27
CA ASP A 104 21.89 -7.17 -6.73
C ASP A 104 21.56 -5.71 -7.03
N LYS A 105 22.08 -4.78 -6.21
CA LYS A 105 21.75 -3.35 -6.30
C LYS A 105 22.87 -2.49 -5.70
N VAL A 106 23.06 -1.30 -6.23
CA VAL A 106 23.95 -0.27 -5.66
C VAL A 106 23.19 1.05 -5.58
N ILE A 107 23.18 1.66 -4.40
CA ILE A 107 22.59 2.97 -4.16
C ILE A 107 23.71 3.93 -3.76
N VAL A 108 23.76 5.09 -4.41
CA VAL A 108 24.80 6.10 -4.17
C VAL A 108 24.18 7.39 -3.64
N GLN A 109 24.71 7.88 -2.53
CA GLN A 109 24.32 9.14 -1.91
C GLN A 109 25.52 10.09 -1.84
N PHE A 110 25.57 11.05 -2.76
CA PHE A 110 26.60 12.10 -2.78
C PHE A 110 26.31 13.28 -1.87
N LYS A 111 25.04 13.46 -1.49
CA LYS A 111 24.57 14.59 -0.70
C LYS A 111 24.90 14.37 0.77
N GLY A 112 25.57 15.35 1.39
CA GLY A 112 25.89 15.36 2.82
C GLY A 112 27.39 15.35 3.14
N PRO A 113 27.75 15.53 4.43
CA PRO A 113 29.14 15.61 4.86
C PRO A 113 29.89 14.27 4.73
N ALA A 114 29.17 13.15 4.83
CA ALA A 114 29.70 11.81 4.67
C ALA A 114 28.92 11.10 3.55
N PRO A 115 29.31 11.27 2.27
CA PRO A 115 28.63 10.58 1.17
C PRO A 115 28.84 9.07 1.31
N THR A 116 27.84 8.28 0.92
CA THR A 116 27.82 6.83 1.09
C THR A 116 27.47 6.10 -0.20
N VAL A 117 27.94 4.86 -0.30
CA VAL A 117 27.53 3.88 -1.30
C VAL A 117 27.04 2.65 -0.57
N ALA A 118 25.77 2.32 -0.74
CA ALA A 118 25.18 1.08 -0.24
C ALA A 118 25.24 0.02 -1.35
N VAL A 119 25.86 -1.12 -1.07
CA VAL A 119 25.95 -2.27 -1.97
C VAL A 119 25.11 -3.39 -1.39
N PHE A 120 24.15 -3.87 -2.15
CA PHE A 120 23.24 -4.94 -1.78
C PHE A 120 23.70 -6.21 -2.47
N THR A 121 23.95 -7.25 -1.70
CA THR A 121 24.39 -8.55 -2.19
C THR A 121 23.29 -9.59 -2.12
N GLY A 122 23.29 -10.48 -3.11
CA GLY A 122 22.44 -11.64 -3.17
C GLY A 122 23.17 -12.91 -2.76
N LYS A 123 22.40 -14.00 -2.64
CA LYS A 123 22.92 -15.36 -2.49
C LYS A 123 23.15 -15.98 -3.85
N ARG A 124 24.15 -16.86 -3.98
CA ARG A 124 24.45 -17.58 -5.24
C ARG A 124 23.26 -18.39 -5.80
N GLY A 125 22.37 -18.85 -4.94
CA GLY A 125 21.16 -19.60 -5.32
C GLY A 125 19.94 -18.73 -5.62
N GLY A 126 20.09 -17.40 -5.63
CA GLY A 126 18.99 -16.45 -5.67
C GLY A 126 18.48 -16.07 -4.28
N GLY A 127 17.93 -14.86 -4.17
CA GLY A 127 17.47 -14.25 -2.93
C GLY A 127 18.52 -13.35 -2.28
N GLU A 128 18.08 -12.58 -1.30
CA GLU A 128 18.86 -11.52 -0.66
C GLU A 128 19.86 -12.08 0.37
N ASP A 129 20.98 -11.38 0.54
CA ASP A 129 21.99 -11.62 1.59
C ASP A 129 22.13 -10.41 2.52
N ARG A 130 22.96 -9.44 2.13
CA ARG A 130 23.39 -8.34 3.01
C ARG A 130 23.47 -7.01 2.29
N GLN A 131 23.34 -5.94 3.05
CA GLN A 131 23.58 -4.57 2.63
C GLN A 131 24.84 -4.06 3.31
N PHE A 132 25.78 -3.55 2.52
CA PHE A 132 27.02 -2.94 3.01
C PHE A 132 26.96 -1.44 2.73
N VAL A 133 26.98 -0.61 3.76
CA VAL A 133 27.08 0.83 3.62
C VAL A 133 28.54 1.22 3.76
N VAL A 134 29.09 1.85 2.72
CA VAL A 134 30.50 2.24 2.65
C VAL A 134 30.61 3.75 2.46
N ASN A 135 31.57 4.38 3.12
CA ASN A 135 31.89 5.78 2.91
C ASN A 135 32.43 5.98 1.47
N ALA A 136 31.72 6.78 0.68
CA ALA A 136 32.00 7.01 -0.73
C ALA A 136 33.35 7.70 -0.98
N ARG A 137 33.88 8.43 0.01
CA ARG A 137 35.15 9.18 -0.08
C ARG A 137 36.35 8.36 0.35
N THR A 138 36.23 7.53 1.37
CA THR A 138 37.38 6.80 1.94
C THR A 138 37.39 5.32 1.58
N GLY A 139 36.23 4.74 1.24
CA GLY A 139 36.06 3.29 1.16
C GLY A 139 35.92 2.62 2.53
N ALA A 140 35.82 3.38 3.63
CA ALA A 140 35.64 2.79 4.95
C ALA A 140 34.24 2.17 5.08
N LEU A 141 34.16 0.93 5.57
CA LEU A 141 32.89 0.27 5.89
C LEU A 141 32.22 1.01 7.05
N VAL A 142 30.96 1.39 6.87
CA VAL A 142 30.15 2.12 7.85
C VAL A 142 29.23 1.16 8.60
N SER A 143 28.44 0.37 7.87
CA SER A 143 27.54 -0.63 8.46
C SER A 143 27.37 -1.85 7.54
N VAL A 144 26.97 -2.96 8.15
CA VAL A 144 26.51 -4.17 7.48
C VAL A 144 25.19 -4.56 8.09
N GLU A 145 24.16 -4.67 7.26
CA GLU A 145 22.79 -4.96 7.65
C GLU A 145 22.28 -6.15 6.84
N ASP A 146 21.28 -6.86 7.37
CA ASP A 146 20.57 -7.88 6.60
C ASP A 146 19.79 -7.18 5.49
N TYR A 147 19.97 -7.65 4.25
CA TYR A 147 19.20 -7.12 3.14
C TYR A 147 17.87 -7.88 3.05
N ALA A 148 16.78 -7.14 3.21
CA ALA A 148 15.45 -7.58 2.80
C ALA A 148 14.85 -6.56 1.82
N ASP A 149 14.22 -6.99 0.71
CA ASP A 149 13.62 -6.10 -0.27
C ASP A 149 12.53 -5.21 0.35
N LYS A 150 11.81 -5.77 1.34
CA LYS A 150 10.76 -5.08 2.07
C LYS A 150 10.86 -5.39 3.56
N PRO A 151 10.89 -4.37 4.44
CA PRO A 151 10.82 -4.60 5.87
C PRO A 151 9.55 -5.36 6.24
N PHE A 152 9.64 -6.20 7.27
CA PHE A 152 8.53 -7.07 7.69
C PHE A 152 7.24 -6.29 7.92
N LEU A 153 7.32 -5.09 8.49
CA LEU A 153 6.14 -4.25 8.75
C LEU A 153 5.39 -3.87 7.46
N TYR A 154 6.10 -3.55 6.37
CA TYR A 154 5.48 -3.26 5.07
C TYR A 154 4.83 -4.50 4.48
N ARG A 155 5.51 -5.65 4.58
CA ARG A 155 4.96 -6.95 4.14
C ARG A 155 3.72 -7.34 4.96
N LEU A 156 3.74 -7.04 6.25
CA LEU A 156 2.61 -7.27 7.14
C LEU A 156 1.45 -6.37 6.70
N HIS A 157 1.66 -5.06 6.56
CA HIS A 157 0.63 -4.12 6.13
C HIS A 157 0.01 -4.47 4.76
N SER A 158 0.84 -4.86 3.79
CA SER A 158 0.37 -5.23 2.43
C SER A 158 -0.32 -6.60 2.37
N GLY A 159 -0.09 -7.47 3.36
CA GLY A 159 -0.52 -8.87 3.37
C GLY A 159 0.48 -9.85 2.76
N GLU A 160 1.57 -9.37 2.17
CA GLU A 160 2.68 -10.17 1.60
C GLU A 160 3.43 -11.00 2.65
N ALA A 161 3.30 -10.67 3.94
CA ALA A 161 3.78 -11.50 5.03
C ALA A 161 3.15 -12.91 5.02
N PHE A 162 1.97 -13.06 4.40
CA PHE A 162 1.27 -14.34 4.21
C PHE A 162 1.44 -14.89 2.78
N GLY A 163 2.40 -14.35 2.01
CA GLY A 163 2.62 -14.69 0.60
C GLY A 163 1.55 -14.14 -0.34
N ASP A 164 1.53 -14.66 -1.56
CA ASP A 164 0.65 -14.19 -2.64
C ASP A 164 -0.84 -14.29 -2.29
N GLY A 165 -1.23 -15.31 -1.51
CA GLY A 165 -2.60 -15.46 -1.04
C GLY A 165 -3.04 -14.29 -0.15
N GLY A 166 -2.14 -13.78 0.71
CA GLY A 166 -2.41 -12.61 1.53
C GLY A 166 -2.63 -11.34 0.71
N LEU A 167 -1.87 -11.16 -0.36
CA LEU A 167 -2.06 -10.05 -1.31
C LEU A 167 -3.43 -10.12 -2.00
N VAL A 168 -3.84 -11.29 -2.48
CA VAL A 168 -5.16 -11.47 -3.11
C VAL A 168 -6.28 -11.14 -2.13
N VAL A 169 -6.15 -11.57 -0.87
CA VAL A 169 -7.12 -11.24 0.19
C VAL A 169 -7.16 -9.73 0.45
N ALA A 170 -6.00 -9.07 0.54
CA ALA A 170 -5.90 -7.62 0.71
C ALA A 170 -6.58 -6.86 -0.45
N MET A 171 -6.36 -7.29 -1.69
CA MET A 171 -7.04 -6.73 -2.87
C MET A 171 -8.56 -6.89 -2.79
N GLY A 172 -9.02 -8.08 -2.39
CA GLY A 172 -10.44 -8.36 -2.17
C GLY A 172 -11.07 -7.42 -1.13
N TRP A 173 -10.36 -7.15 -0.04
CA TRP A 173 -10.83 -6.22 0.99
C TRP A 173 -10.78 -4.76 0.56
N GLY A 174 -9.78 -4.36 -0.22
CA GLY A 174 -9.73 -3.03 -0.84
C GLY A 174 -10.95 -2.80 -1.74
N LEU A 175 -11.32 -3.80 -2.55
CA LEU A 175 -12.53 -3.74 -3.37
C LEU A 175 -13.80 -3.71 -2.50
N ALA A 176 -13.86 -4.50 -1.43
CA ALA A 176 -14.98 -4.49 -0.49
C ALA A 176 -15.14 -3.11 0.15
N LEU A 177 -14.06 -2.43 0.55
CA LEU A 177 -14.10 -1.07 1.07
C LEU A 177 -14.65 -0.09 0.03
N ALA A 178 -14.23 -0.19 -1.23
CA ALA A 178 -14.74 0.66 -2.31
C ALA A 178 -16.26 0.47 -2.50
N VAL A 179 -16.72 -0.79 -2.55
CA VAL A 179 -18.14 -1.13 -2.66
C VAL A 179 -18.93 -0.65 -1.43
N LEU A 180 -18.40 -0.84 -0.22
CA LEU A 180 -19.02 -0.36 1.01
C LEU A 180 -19.14 1.17 0.99
N SER A 181 -18.09 1.88 0.58
CA SER A 181 -18.09 3.34 0.47
C SER A 181 -19.17 3.84 -0.49
N LEU A 182 -19.25 3.25 -1.69
CA LEU A 182 -20.27 3.59 -2.69
C LEU A 182 -21.69 3.27 -2.20
N THR A 183 -21.89 2.09 -1.62
CA THR A 183 -23.21 1.68 -1.11
C THR A 183 -23.65 2.51 0.08
N GLY A 184 -22.71 2.93 0.94
CA GLY A 184 -22.94 3.87 2.04
C GLY A 184 -23.45 5.23 1.54
N ILE A 185 -22.80 5.79 0.52
CA ILE A 185 -23.23 7.05 -0.14
C ILE A 185 -24.63 6.90 -0.74
N VAL A 186 -24.91 5.79 -1.44
CA VAL A 186 -26.24 5.53 -2.03
C VAL A 186 -27.32 5.44 -0.95
N ILE A 187 -27.05 4.72 0.15
CA ILE A 187 -27.97 4.60 1.29
C ILE A 187 -28.22 5.99 1.89
N TRP A 188 -27.17 6.75 2.17
CA TRP A 188 -27.25 8.11 2.71
C TRP A 188 -28.12 9.02 1.84
N TRP A 189 -27.88 9.03 0.52
CA TRP A 189 -28.62 9.88 -0.41
C TRP A 189 -30.10 9.46 -0.53
N ARG A 190 -30.40 8.16 -0.47
CA ARG A 190 -31.78 7.65 -0.47
C ARG A 190 -32.53 7.99 0.82
N ILE A 191 -31.87 7.97 1.97
CA ILE A 191 -32.46 8.37 3.25
C ILE A 191 -32.72 9.88 3.26
N ARG A 192 -31.74 10.69 2.82
CA ARG A 192 -31.86 12.16 2.75
C ARG A 192 -33.00 12.62 1.85
N ARG A 193 -33.19 11.99 0.68
CA ARG A 193 -34.27 12.36 -0.27
C ARG A 193 -35.68 12.06 0.22
N ARG A 194 -35.84 11.17 1.21
CA ARG A 194 -37.16 10.78 1.74
C ARG A 194 -37.66 11.69 2.85
N GLY A 195 -36.97 12.82 3.11
CA GLY A 195 -37.38 13.77 4.14
C GLY A 195 -37.46 13.16 5.54
N ALA A 196 -36.76 12.04 5.78
CA ALA A 196 -36.81 11.35 7.05
C ALA A 196 -36.07 12.19 8.10
N THR A 197 -36.83 12.94 8.88
CA THR A 197 -36.52 13.40 10.25
C THR A 197 -36.23 12.18 11.12
N GLY A 198 -35.11 11.52 10.88
CA GLY A 198 -34.75 10.22 11.45
C GLY A 198 -33.40 10.20 12.15
N ILE A 199 -32.71 11.34 12.27
CA ILE A 199 -31.48 11.42 13.08
C ILE A 199 -31.81 11.20 14.57
N ARG A 200 -33.02 11.57 15.03
CA ARG A 200 -33.45 11.42 16.43
C ARG A 200 -33.80 9.98 16.86
N ARG A 201 -34.04 9.04 15.94
CA ARG A 201 -34.34 7.62 16.27
C ARG A 201 -33.18 6.66 16.02
N LEU A 202 -32.03 7.14 15.58
CA LEU A 202 -30.93 6.28 15.12
C LEU A 202 -29.83 6.03 16.17
N PHE A 203 -29.80 6.78 17.27
CA PHE A 203 -28.73 6.69 18.28
C PHE A 203 -29.17 6.29 19.70
N TRP A 204 -30.47 6.31 20.01
CA TRP A 204 -31.00 5.86 21.30
C TRP A 204 -32.24 5.00 21.11
N HIS A 205 -32.03 3.69 21.17
CA HIS A 205 -32.96 2.68 21.67
C HIS A 205 -32.13 1.53 22.23
#